data_AF-A0A1G6JMT6-F1
#
_entry.id   AF-A0A1G6JMT6-F1
#
_cell.length_a   1.000
_cell.length_b   1.000
_cell.length_c   1.000
_cell.angle_alpha   90.00
_cell.angle_beta   90.00
_cell.angle_gamma   90.00
#
_symmetry.space_group_name_H-M   'P 1'
#
loop_
_entity.id
_entity.type
_entity.pdbx_description
1 polymer ?
#
loop_
_entity_poly.entity_id
_entity_poly.type
_entity_poly.pdbx_seq_one_letter_code
_entity_poly.pdbx_strand_id
1 'polypeptide(L)'
;MSLNPELALACKEMMKKGSSSFYQAFKFLPKQKREAVHVIYSFCRMIDDAVDEPENSPYTLEEIDELFTNLDEAEGHFIWPSLRWVMAEYNLSKEPYYIQMSGQRLDYTKTKYDTFEELEDYCYRVAGSVGEMLIPVLQPNPNQAMIEAGIALGKAMQIVNILRDIGADKKLNRRYIPLEIMKEYGYTEEEWEQGVINSALKNVIHYLTKKADQWFTEGLIHVDQYPEKSQLTLRLAASYYREIIEVINENDYQVFTKRAIVTNRRKSRLLMQLTKS
;
A
#
# COMPACT_ATOMS: atom_id res chain seq x y z
N MET A 1 20.80 9.85 14.02
CA MET A 1 21.72 10.39 12.97
C MET A 1 20.95 10.50 11.66
N SER A 2 21.26 11.43 10.75
CA SER A 2 20.60 11.47 9.43
C SER A 2 21.19 10.45 8.46
N LEU A 3 20.37 9.89 7.57
CA LEU A 3 20.83 8.99 6.51
C LEU A 3 21.87 9.68 5.62
N ASN A 4 22.81 8.90 5.07
CA ASN A 4 23.77 9.40 4.08
C ASN A 4 23.01 10.09 2.92
N PRO A 5 23.39 11.30 2.48
CA PRO A 5 22.66 12.05 1.47
C PRO A 5 22.47 11.34 0.12
N GLU A 6 23.43 10.54 -0.32
CA GLU A 6 23.34 9.78 -1.58
C GLU A 6 22.32 8.65 -1.47
N LEU A 7 22.35 7.92 -0.35
CA LEU A 7 21.37 6.88 -0.03
C LEU A 7 19.95 7.48 0.08
N ALA A 8 19.83 8.60 0.78
CA ALA A 8 18.56 9.32 0.93
C ALA A 8 17.98 9.79 -0.42
N LEU A 9 18.85 10.22 -1.34
CA LEU A 9 18.45 10.62 -2.70
C LEU A 9 17.99 9.41 -3.52
N ALA A 10 18.70 8.28 -3.47
CA ALA A 10 18.33 7.06 -4.18
C ALA A 10 16.95 6.54 -3.74
N CYS A 11 16.71 6.41 -2.44
CA CYS A 11 15.41 6.00 -1.91
C CYS A 11 14.29 6.99 -2.30
N LYS A 12 14.57 8.30 -2.25
CA LYS A 12 13.61 9.33 -2.64
C LYS A 12 13.20 9.20 -4.11
N GLU A 13 14.15 9.05 -5.03
CA GLU A 13 13.83 8.97 -6.47
C GLU A 13 13.08 7.68 -6.80
N MET A 14 13.42 6.56 -6.15
CA MET A 14 12.68 5.31 -6.26
C MET A 14 11.22 5.47 -5.80
N MET A 15 10.97 6.06 -4.62
CA MET A 15 9.61 6.32 -4.14
C MET A 15 8.83 7.25 -5.07
N LYS A 16 9.47 8.31 -5.54
CA LYS A 16 8.86 9.31 -6.42
C LYS A 16 8.44 8.70 -7.76
N LYS A 17 9.22 7.76 -8.30
CA LYS A 17 8.89 6.98 -9.50
C LYS A 17 7.75 5.99 -9.22
N GLY A 18 7.79 5.30 -8.07
CA GLY A 18 6.86 4.22 -7.72
C GLY A 18 5.46 4.66 -7.28
N SER A 19 5.31 5.79 -6.56
CA SER A 19 3.99 6.27 -6.12
C SER A 19 3.91 7.78 -5.92
N SER A 20 3.23 8.44 -6.86
CA SER A 20 2.96 9.88 -6.78
C SER A 20 2.02 10.27 -5.64
N SER A 21 1.16 9.37 -5.15
CA SER A 21 0.22 9.67 -4.06
C SER A 21 0.91 9.59 -2.71
N PHE A 22 1.63 8.50 -2.43
CA PHE A 22 2.44 8.37 -1.23
C PHE A 22 3.51 9.47 -1.16
N TYR A 23 4.27 9.70 -2.24
CA TYR A 23 5.32 10.73 -2.22
C TYR A 23 4.78 12.13 -1.87
N GLN A 24 3.60 12.50 -2.40
CA GLN A 24 2.98 13.79 -2.11
C GLN A 24 2.41 13.88 -0.69
N ALA A 25 1.82 12.80 -0.17
CA ALA A 25 1.26 12.79 1.19
C ALA A 25 2.36 12.92 2.26
N PHE A 26 3.48 12.22 2.11
CA PHE A 26 4.55 12.16 3.10
C PHE A 26 5.57 13.31 3.00
N LYS A 27 5.43 14.19 1.99
CA LYS A 27 6.33 15.33 1.76
C LYS A 27 6.43 16.30 2.95
N PHE A 28 5.37 16.39 3.76
CA PHE A 28 5.23 17.33 4.88
C PHE A 28 5.91 16.87 6.17
N LEU A 29 6.38 15.63 6.24
CA LEU A 29 7.11 15.13 7.39
C LEU A 29 8.44 15.88 7.58
N PRO A 30 8.94 15.97 8.83
CA PRO A 30 10.32 16.37 9.10
C PRO A 30 11.30 15.52 8.30
N LYS A 31 12.44 16.11 7.92
CA LYS A 31 13.41 15.50 7.00
C LYS A 31 13.73 14.04 7.34
N GLN A 32 14.07 13.75 8.59
CA GLN A 32 14.47 12.41 9.03
C GLN A 32 13.34 11.38 8.89
N LYS A 33 12.12 11.70 9.34
CA LYS A 33 10.95 10.81 9.17
C LYS A 33 10.60 10.59 7.70
N ARG A 34 10.74 11.63 6.88
CA ARG A 34 10.51 11.53 5.45
C ARG A 34 11.54 10.60 4.79
N GLU A 35 12.81 10.70 5.17
CA GLU A 35 13.86 9.78 4.71
C GLU A 35 13.57 8.33 5.15
N ALA A 36 13.16 8.11 6.40
CA ALA A 36 12.75 6.80 6.90
C ALA A 36 11.61 6.18 6.07
N VAL A 37 10.58 6.96 5.76
CA VAL A 37 9.48 6.52 4.89
C VAL A 37 9.97 6.17 3.48
N HIS A 38 10.90 6.96 2.92
CA HIS A 38 11.47 6.65 1.60
C HIS A 38 12.21 5.32 1.62
N VAL A 39 12.99 5.03 2.67
CA VAL A 39 13.71 3.75 2.81
C VAL A 39 12.73 2.59 2.89
N ILE A 40 11.73 2.67 3.79
CA ILE A 40 10.73 1.61 3.98
C ILE A 40 9.98 1.36 2.66
N TYR A 41 9.52 2.43 2.00
CA TYR A 41 8.84 2.33 0.72
C TYR A 41 9.73 1.71 -0.35
N SER A 42 10.99 2.12 -0.44
CA SER A 42 11.94 1.55 -1.39
C SER A 42 12.16 0.06 -1.18
N PHE A 43 12.23 -0.39 0.08
CA PHE A 43 12.37 -1.82 0.32
C PHE A 43 11.10 -2.59 -0.04
N CYS A 44 9.93 -2.08 0.35
CA CYS A 44 8.63 -2.64 -0.07
C CYS A 44 8.54 -2.79 -1.60
N ARG A 45 8.89 -1.73 -2.32
CA ARG A 45 8.88 -1.70 -3.79
C ARG A 45 9.88 -2.69 -4.39
N MET A 46 11.06 -2.87 -3.79
CA MET A 46 12.01 -3.89 -4.24
C MET A 46 11.47 -5.32 -4.05
N ILE A 47 10.73 -5.57 -2.97
CA ILE A 47 10.04 -6.85 -2.75
C ILE A 47 8.96 -7.05 -3.81
N ASP A 48 8.11 -6.04 -4.05
CA ASP A 48 7.03 -6.11 -5.04
C ASP A 48 7.58 -6.35 -6.46
N ASP A 49 8.59 -5.57 -6.86
CA ASP A 49 9.19 -5.66 -8.20
C ASP A 49 9.88 -7.02 -8.44
N ALA A 50 10.38 -7.71 -7.39
CA ALA A 50 10.94 -9.06 -7.50
C ALA A 50 9.91 -10.12 -7.93
N VAL A 51 8.62 -9.84 -7.77
CA VAL A 51 7.51 -10.73 -8.17
C VAL A 51 6.83 -10.23 -9.43
N ASP A 52 6.53 -8.92 -9.50
CA ASP A 52 5.73 -8.34 -10.58
C ASP A 52 6.54 -7.98 -11.84
N GLU A 53 7.82 -7.62 -11.68
CA GLU A 53 8.74 -7.24 -12.79
C GLU A 53 10.14 -7.86 -12.57
N PRO A 54 10.25 -9.20 -12.47
CA PRO A 54 11.49 -9.88 -12.06
C PRO A 54 12.68 -9.58 -12.97
N GLU A 55 12.45 -9.26 -14.25
CA GLU A 55 13.50 -8.85 -15.19
C GLU A 55 14.14 -7.49 -14.87
N ASN A 56 13.44 -6.64 -14.10
CA ASN A 56 13.90 -5.32 -13.68
C ASN A 56 14.36 -5.31 -12.21
N SER A 57 14.13 -6.40 -11.47
CA SER A 57 14.51 -6.51 -10.07
C SER A 57 16.01 -6.82 -9.91
N PRO A 58 16.73 -6.16 -8.99
CA PRO A 58 18.14 -6.48 -8.72
C PRO A 58 18.34 -7.84 -8.05
N TYR A 59 17.29 -8.40 -7.43
CA TYR A 59 17.32 -9.63 -6.65
C TYR A 59 16.03 -10.43 -6.81
N THR A 60 16.08 -11.75 -6.66
CA THR A 60 14.87 -12.57 -6.45
C THR A 60 14.33 -12.37 -5.04
N LEU A 61 13.08 -12.79 -4.80
CA LEU A 61 12.49 -12.69 -3.47
C LEU A 61 13.23 -13.55 -2.42
N GLU A 62 13.80 -14.69 -2.84
CA GLU A 62 14.65 -15.54 -1.98
C GLU A 62 15.96 -14.85 -1.61
N GLU A 63 16.63 -14.20 -2.57
CA GLU A 63 17.86 -13.44 -2.32
C GLU A 63 17.59 -12.24 -1.39
N ILE A 64 16.46 -11.56 -1.57
CA ILE A 64 16.04 -10.47 -0.68
C ILE A 64 15.86 -10.99 0.76
N ASP A 65 15.21 -12.13 0.94
CA ASP A 65 14.96 -12.72 2.26
C ASP A 65 16.28 -13.12 2.96
N GLU A 66 17.20 -13.75 2.22
CA GLU A 66 18.52 -14.14 2.73
C GLU A 66 19.36 -12.91 3.14
N LEU A 67 19.42 -11.89 2.28
CA LEU A 67 20.13 -10.64 2.55
C LEU A 67 19.49 -9.87 3.70
N PHE A 68 18.16 -9.81 3.78
CA PHE A 68 17.47 -9.14 4.88
C PHE A 68 17.64 -9.89 6.21
N THR A 69 17.69 -11.21 6.18
CA THR A 69 18.02 -12.03 7.35
C THR A 69 19.42 -11.70 7.87
N ASN A 70 20.39 -11.60 6.97
CA ASN A 70 21.78 -11.23 7.26
C ASN A 70 22.07 -9.72 7.03
N LEU A 71 21.12 -8.85 7.39
CA LEU A 71 21.14 -7.41 7.06
C LEU A 71 22.44 -6.67 7.46
N ASP A 72 23.10 -7.10 8.54
CA ASP A 72 24.36 -6.50 9.00
C ASP A 72 25.51 -6.69 8.01
N GLU A 73 25.47 -7.75 7.21
CA GLU A 73 26.48 -8.13 6.21
C GLU A 73 26.03 -7.83 4.77
N ALA A 74 24.75 -7.51 4.56
CA ALA A 74 24.19 -7.28 3.23
C ALA A 74 24.77 -6.02 2.56
N GLU A 75 25.28 -6.18 1.34
CA GLU A 75 25.95 -5.11 0.57
C GLU A 75 25.56 -5.17 -0.93
N GLY A 76 26.05 -4.22 -1.73
CA GLY A 76 25.90 -4.23 -3.19
C GLY A 76 24.69 -3.46 -3.74
N HIS A 77 23.79 -3.00 -2.87
CA HIS A 77 22.66 -2.14 -3.26
C HIS A 77 22.41 -1.07 -2.18
N PHE A 78 21.98 0.14 -2.59
CA PHE A 78 21.79 1.27 -1.66
C PHE A 78 20.77 0.98 -0.55
N ILE A 79 19.90 -0.01 -0.75
CA ILE A 79 18.82 -0.33 0.17
C ILE A 79 19.33 -0.92 1.49
N TRP A 80 20.40 -1.73 1.47
CA TRP A 80 20.89 -2.44 2.64
C TRP A 80 21.46 -1.51 3.73
N PRO A 81 22.40 -0.59 3.44
CA PRO A 81 22.84 0.40 4.43
C PRO A 81 21.70 1.34 4.85
N SER A 82 20.74 1.61 3.97
CA SER A 82 19.57 2.45 4.29
C SER A 82 18.64 1.77 5.29
N LEU A 83 18.40 0.47 5.11
CA LEU A 83 17.60 -0.35 6.03
C LEU A 83 18.26 -0.46 7.40
N ARG A 84 19.57 -0.73 7.46
CA ARG A 84 20.32 -0.73 8.72
C ARG A 84 20.12 0.57 9.48
N TRP A 85 20.21 1.71 8.79
CA TRP A 85 19.96 3.02 9.39
C TRP A 85 18.54 3.16 9.94
N VAL A 86 17.50 2.88 9.14
CA VAL A 86 16.11 3.11 9.58
C VAL A 86 15.70 2.16 10.69
N MET A 87 16.14 0.90 10.63
CA MET A 87 15.85 -0.10 11.66
C MET A 87 16.51 0.25 12.99
N ALA A 88 17.77 0.71 12.97
CA ALA A 88 18.47 1.14 14.18
C ALA A 88 17.89 2.46 14.75
N GLU A 89 17.59 3.45 13.90
CA GLU A 89 17.11 4.77 14.34
C GLU A 89 15.71 4.71 14.97
N TYR A 90 14.84 3.82 14.47
CA TYR A 90 13.45 3.69 14.93
C TYR A 90 13.17 2.40 15.71
N ASN A 91 14.21 1.61 16.00
CA ASN A 91 14.12 0.32 16.69
C ASN A 91 13.04 -0.61 16.08
N LEU A 92 13.07 -0.75 14.75
CA LEU A 92 12.05 -1.50 14.01
C LEU A 92 12.27 -3.01 14.12
N SER A 93 11.17 -3.76 14.21
CA SER A 93 11.19 -5.23 14.10
C SER A 93 11.33 -5.68 12.65
N LYS A 94 11.99 -6.83 12.43
CA LYS A 94 12.03 -7.50 11.12
C LYS A 94 10.70 -8.19 10.76
N GLU A 95 9.87 -8.51 11.74
CA GLU A 95 8.65 -9.33 11.55
C GLU A 95 7.72 -8.81 10.45
N PRO A 96 7.31 -7.52 10.40
CA PRO A 96 6.42 -7.05 9.35
C PRO A 96 7.00 -7.21 7.94
N TYR A 97 8.33 -7.17 7.80
CA TYR A 97 9.00 -7.31 6.50
C TYR A 97 8.96 -8.76 6.02
N TYR A 98 9.15 -9.73 6.93
CA TYR A 98 8.93 -11.15 6.61
C TYR A 98 7.47 -11.43 6.25
N ILE A 99 6.52 -10.80 6.94
CA ILE A 99 5.09 -10.88 6.62
C ILE A 99 4.83 -10.34 5.21
N GLN A 100 5.41 -9.20 4.84
CA GLN A 100 5.28 -8.66 3.48
C GLN A 100 5.84 -9.61 2.42
N MET A 101 7.06 -10.12 2.61
CA MET A 101 7.66 -11.09 1.70
C MET A 101 6.80 -12.37 1.59
N SER A 102 6.18 -12.81 2.69
CA SER A 102 5.26 -13.96 2.66
C SER A 102 4.01 -13.69 1.82
N GLY A 103 3.48 -12.47 1.85
CA GLY A 103 2.36 -12.06 1.00
C GLY A 103 2.73 -12.08 -0.47
N GLN A 104 3.90 -11.54 -0.81
CA GLN A 104 4.40 -11.49 -2.18
C GLN A 104 4.65 -12.90 -2.76
N ARG A 105 5.05 -13.88 -1.92
CA ARG A 105 5.14 -15.29 -2.34
C ARG A 105 3.80 -15.90 -2.74
N LEU A 106 2.68 -15.42 -2.20
CA LEU A 106 1.37 -15.95 -2.57
C LEU A 106 1.05 -15.67 -4.03
N ASP A 107 1.53 -14.57 -4.60
CA ASP A 107 1.26 -14.22 -6.00
C ASP A 107 1.90 -15.21 -7.01
N TYR A 108 2.85 -16.06 -6.58
CA TYR A 108 3.36 -17.19 -7.38
C TYR A 108 2.39 -18.38 -7.45
N THR A 109 1.53 -18.57 -6.44
CA THR A 109 0.75 -19.82 -6.26
C THR A 109 -0.75 -19.60 -6.21
N LYS A 110 -1.20 -18.38 -5.92
CA LYS A 110 -2.61 -18.03 -5.75
C LYS A 110 -2.97 -16.83 -6.59
N THR A 111 -3.69 -17.10 -7.68
CA THR A 111 -4.15 -16.06 -8.62
C THR A 111 -5.64 -15.73 -8.47
N LYS A 112 -6.39 -16.51 -7.70
CA LYS A 112 -7.84 -16.34 -7.50
C LYS A 112 -8.19 -16.52 -6.03
N TYR A 113 -9.11 -15.69 -5.54
CA TYR A 113 -9.56 -15.68 -4.15
C TYR A 113 -11.02 -16.11 -4.06
N ASP A 114 -11.34 -16.98 -3.10
CA ASP A 114 -12.69 -17.52 -2.95
C ASP A 114 -13.48 -16.80 -1.87
N THR A 115 -12.83 -16.47 -0.74
CA THR A 115 -13.46 -15.78 0.38
C THR A 115 -12.84 -14.41 0.69
N PHE A 116 -13.59 -13.56 1.38
CA PHE A 116 -13.14 -12.26 1.83
C PHE A 116 -12.04 -12.39 2.88
N GLU A 117 -12.07 -13.43 3.73
CA GLU A 117 -11.02 -13.69 4.71
C GLU A 117 -9.67 -13.96 4.03
N GLU A 118 -9.66 -14.71 2.92
CA GLU A 118 -8.44 -14.93 2.15
C GLU A 118 -7.91 -13.62 1.54
N LEU A 119 -8.81 -12.78 1.02
CA LEU A 119 -8.45 -11.48 0.50
C LEU A 119 -7.95 -10.55 1.62
N GLU A 120 -8.56 -10.60 2.80
CA GLU A 120 -8.16 -9.81 3.95
C GLU A 120 -6.77 -10.20 4.46
N ASP A 121 -6.46 -11.50 4.55
CA ASP A 121 -5.10 -11.99 4.87
C ASP A 121 -4.09 -11.51 3.83
N TYR A 122 -4.42 -11.57 2.54
CA TYR A 122 -3.56 -11.01 1.50
C TYR A 122 -3.34 -9.50 1.69
N CYS A 123 -4.40 -8.72 1.91
CA CYS A 123 -4.31 -7.28 2.15
C CYS A 123 -3.49 -6.95 3.41
N TYR A 124 -3.61 -7.77 4.46
CA TYR A 124 -2.78 -7.64 5.64
C TYR A 124 -1.31 -7.85 5.29
N ARG A 125 -0.97 -8.95 4.61
CA ARG A 125 0.42 -9.28 4.30
C ARG A 125 1.08 -8.23 3.42
N VAL A 126 0.46 -7.82 2.31
CA VAL A 126 1.13 -6.95 1.32
C VAL A 126 1.02 -5.45 1.62
N ALA A 127 0.14 -5.03 2.54
CA ALA A 127 -0.06 -3.61 2.83
C ALA A 127 -0.31 -3.28 4.31
N GLY A 128 -1.03 -4.13 5.04
CA GLY A 128 -1.20 -3.98 6.49
C GLY A 128 0.13 -4.01 7.24
N SER A 129 1.01 -4.95 6.87
CA SER A 129 2.39 -5.05 7.37
C SER A 129 3.21 -3.78 7.14
N VAL A 130 3.02 -3.10 6.00
CA VAL A 130 3.64 -1.80 5.71
C VAL A 130 3.14 -0.72 6.68
N GLY A 131 1.87 -0.81 7.09
CA GLY A 131 1.35 -0.04 8.21
C GLY A 131 2.18 -0.25 9.47
N GLU A 132 2.42 -1.50 9.88
CA GLU A 132 3.24 -1.82 11.07
C GLU A 132 4.67 -1.27 10.96
N MET A 133 5.27 -1.27 9.78
CA MET A 133 6.60 -0.69 9.55
C MET A 133 6.61 0.83 9.75
N LEU A 134 5.57 1.52 9.31
CA LEU A 134 5.52 2.98 9.25
C LEU A 134 5.09 3.62 10.57
N ILE A 135 4.23 2.97 11.37
CA ILE A 135 3.68 3.59 12.58
C ILE A 135 4.76 4.02 13.58
N PRO A 136 5.80 3.23 13.91
CA PRO A 136 6.90 3.65 14.79
C PRO A 136 7.71 4.85 14.25
N VAL A 137 7.73 5.04 12.93
CA VAL A 137 8.33 6.24 12.31
C VAL A 137 7.43 7.47 12.51
N LEU A 138 6.14 7.29 12.33
CA LEU A 138 5.16 8.38 12.37
C LEU A 138 4.84 8.82 13.80
N GLN A 139 4.91 7.91 14.77
CA GLN A 139 4.67 8.12 16.19
C GLN A 139 5.84 7.61 17.03
N PRO A 140 6.52 8.44 17.86
CA PRO A 140 7.69 8.00 18.64
C PRO A 140 7.43 6.89 19.66
N ASN A 141 6.23 6.79 20.22
CA ASN A 141 5.86 5.76 21.20
C ASN A 141 4.45 5.21 20.88
N PRO A 142 4.28 4.43 19.80
CA PRO A 142 2.96 3.92 19.44
C PRO A 142 2.54 2.83 20.44
N ASN A 143 1.26 2.82 20.79
CA ASN A 143 0.65 1.68 21.49
C ASN A 143 0.12 0.66 20.47
N GLN A 144 -0.28 -0.52 20.95
CA GLN A 144 -0.80 -1.59 20.09
C GLN A 144 -2.00 -1.14 19.24
N ALA A 145 -2.91 -0.33 19.80
CA ALA A 145 -4.07 0.16 19.06
C ALA A 145 -3.70 1.09 17.89
N MET A 146 -2.61 1.86 18.01
CA MET A 146 -2.06 2.66 16.89
C MET A 146 -1.45 1.77 15.80
N ILE A 147 -0.82 0.66 16.17
CA ILE A 147 -0.30 -0.32 15.20
C ILE A 147 -1.46 -0.97 14.44
N GLU A 148 -2.51 -1.40 15.15
CA GLU A 148 -3.73 -1.95 14.55
C GLU A 148 -4.43 -0.95 13.62
N ALA A 149 -4.48 0.33 14.00
CA ALA A 149 -4.95 1.39 13.12
C ALA A 149 -4.08 1.53 11.84
N GLY A 150 -2.75 1.45 11.98
CA GLY A 150 -1.84 1.43 10.83
C GLY A 150 -2.10 0.24 9.88
N ILE A 151 -2.32 -0.95 10.44
CA ILE A 151 -2.69 -2.15 9.70
C ILE A 151 -4.00 -1.94 8.93
N ALA A 152 -5.04 -1.43 9.61
CA ALA A 152 -6.32 -1.14 8.98
C ALA A 152 -6.15 -0.16 7.81
N LEU A 153 -5.38 0.91 7.99
CA LEU A 153 -5.12 1.86 6.92
C LEU A 153 -4.43 1.22 5.71
N GLY A 154 -3.47 0.33 5.94
CA GLY A 154 -2.81 -0.46 4.88
C GLY A 154 -3.79 -1.34 4.12
N LYS A 155 -4.64 -2.10 4.83
CA LYS A 155 -5.68 -2.94 4.22
C LYS A 155 -6.66 -2.12 3.38
N ALA A 156 -7.10 -0.97 3.88
CA ALA A 156 -7.98 -0.06 3.15
C ALA A 156 -7.37 0.39 1.82
N MET A 157 -6.09 0.81 1.84
CA MET A 157 -5.37 1.22 0.64
C MET A 157 -5.19 0.07 -0.36
N GLN A 158 -5.03 -1.16 0.12
CA GLN A 158 -4.89 -2.32 -0.76
C GLN A 158 -6.19 -2.69 -1.48
N ILE A 159 -7.34 -2.61 -0.80
CA ILE A 159 -8.63 -2.76 -1.48
C ILE A 159 -8.78 -1.72 -2.60
N VAL A 160 -8.40 -0.47 -2.33
CA VAL A 160 -8.45 0.59 -3.36
C VAL A 160 -7.48 0.30 -4.52
N ASN A 161 -6.29 -0.24 -4.26
CA ASN A 161 -5.37 -0.67 -5.33
C ASN A 161 -6.04 -1.75 -6.19
N ILE A 162 -6.60 -2.79 -5.57
CA ILE A 162 -7.31 -3.88 -6.26
C ILE A 162 -8.44 -3.32 -7.14
N LEU A 163 -9.31 -2.47 -6.59
CA LEU A 163 -10.43 -1.88 -7.32
C LEU A 163 -9.98 -1.01 -8.51
N ARG A 164 -8.87 -0.28 -8.34
CA ARG A 164 -8.28 0.56 -9.39
C ARG A 164 -7.68 -0.26 -10.52
N ASP A 165 -7.12 -1.43 -10.21
CA ASP A 165 -6.26 -2.21 -11.08
C ASP A 165 -6.90 -3.51 -11.60
N ILE A 166 -8.21 -3.75 -11.35
CA ILE A 166 -9.01 -4.90 -11.85
C ILE A 166 -8.66 -5.30 -13.30
N GLY A 167 -8.67 -4.33 -14.23
CA GLY A 167 -8.38 -4.60 -15.64
C GLY A 167 -6.93 -5.00 -15.94
N ALA A 168 -5.97 -4.49 -15.17
CA ALA A 168 -4.57 -4.87 -15.28
C ALA A 168 -4.35 -6.27 -14.68
N ASP A 169 -4.88 -6.52 -13.49
CA ASP A 169 -4.78 -7.80 -12.80
C ASP A 169 -5.41 -8.93 -13.61
N LYS A 170 -6.58 -8.68 -14.21
CA LYS A 170 -7.25 -9.66 -15.08
C LYS A 170 -6.39 -10.07 -16.28
N LYS A 171 -5.59 -9.17 -16.86
CA LYS A 171 -4.68 -9.51 -17.98
C LYS A 171 -3.55 -10.44 -17.55
N LEU A 172 -3.20 -10.42 -16.27
CA LEU A 172 -2.25 -11.33 -15.64
C LEU A 172 -2.92 -12.60 -15.10
N ASN A 173 -4.19 -12.85 -15.46
CA ASN A 173 -5.00 -13.95 -14.94
C ASN A 173 -5.16 -13.92 -13.40
N ARG A 174 -5.10 -12.73 -12.80
CA ARG A 174 -5.31 -12.50 -11.36
C ARG A 174 -6.72 -11.98 -11.09
N ARG A 175 -7.40 -12.54 -10.08
CA ARG A 175 -8.71 -12.14 -9.56
C ARG A 175 -8.64 -12.04 -8.03
N TYR A 176 -8.41 -10.83 -7.52
CA TYR A 176 -8.45 -10.55 -6.09
C TYR A 176 -9.88 -10.41 -5.53
N ILE A 177 -10.85 -10.01 -6.36
CA ILE A 177 -12.26 -9.93 -5.95
C ILE A 177 -12.74 -11.34 -5.55
N PRO A 178 -13.25 -11.57 -4.32
CA PRO A 178 -13.59 -12.91 -3.86
C PRO A 178 -14.80 -13.51 -4.58
N LEU A 179 -14.76 -14.83 -4.82
CA LEU A 179 -15.83 -15.53 -5.54
C LEU A 179 -17.14 -15.52 -4.74
N GLU A 180 -17.06 -15.62 -3.43
CA GLU A 180 -18.24 -15.55 -2.56
C GLU A 180 -18.99 -14.23 -2.70
N ILE A 181 -18.27 -13.11 -2.84
CA ILE A 181 -18.86 -11.77 -2.97
C ILE A 181 -19.46 -11.61 -4.37
N MET A 182 -18.79 -12.13 -5.40
CA MET A 182 -19.36 -12.22 -6.74
C MET A 182 -20.69 -12.98 -6.74
N LYS A 183 -20.73 -14.15 -6.09
CA LYS A 183 -21.94 -14.98 -5.95
C LYS A 183 -23.05 -14.28 -5.16
N GLU A 184 -22.71 -13.61 -4.05
CA GLU A 184 -23.67 -12.87 -3.21
C GLU A 184 -24.45 -11.82 -4.01
N TYR A 185 -23.76 -11.11 -4.92
CA TYR A 185 -24.36 -10.06 -5.75
C TYR A 185 -24.77 -10.52 -7.15
N GLY A 186 -24.67 -11.81 -7.45
CA GLY A 186 -25.09 -12.40 -8.73
C GLY A 186 -24.20 -12.03 -9.92
N TYR A 187 -22.92 -11.71 -9.69
CA TYR A 187 -21.93 -11.47 -10.74
C TYR A 187 -21.23 -12.80 -11.09
N THR A 188 -21.34 -13.25 -12.34
CA THR A 188 -20.86 -14.59 -12.71
C THR A 188 -19.38 -14.59 -13.12
N GLU A 189 -18.75 -15.76 -13.09
CA GLU A 189 -17.39 -15.91 -13.65
C GLU A 189 -17.36 -15.67 -15.17
N GLU A 190 -18.43 -15.99 -15.90
CA GLU A 190 -18.55 -15.67 -17.33
C GLU A 190 -18.56 -14.15 -17.56
N GLU A 191 -19.33 -13.42 -16.75
CA GLU A 191 -19.37 -11.95 -16.80
C GLU A 191 -18.01 -11.34 -16.43
N TRP A 192 -17.31 -11.90 -15.43
CA TRP A 192 -15.93 -11.52 -15.11
C TRP A 192 -14.98 -11.74 -16.29
N GLU A 193 -15.07 -12.90 -16.94
CA GLU A 193 -14.21 -13.22 -18.08
C GLU A 193 -14.45 -12.30 -19.28
N GLN A 194 -15.71 -11.95 -19.54
CA GLN A 194 -16.11 -11.02 -20.59
C GLN A 194 -15.90 -9.53 -20.22
N GLY A 195 -15.59 -9.23 -18.96
CA GLY A 195 -15.43 -7.86 -18.47
C GLY A 195 -16.74 -7.05 -18.48
N VAL A 196 -17.87 -7.72 -18.21
CA VAL A 196 -19.19 -7.08 -18.24
C VAL A 196 -19.34 -6.11 -17.07
N ILE A 197 -19.71 -4.87 -17.38
CA ILE A 197 -20.03 -3.85 -16.39
C ILE A 197 -21.56 -3.76 -16.26
N ASN A 198 -22.09 -4.35 -15.19
CA ASN A 198 -23.52 -4.38 -14.88
C ASN A 198 -23.76 -3.93 -13.42
N SER A 199 -25.02 -3.96 -12.97
CA SER A 199 -25.36 -3.61 -11.58
C SER A 199 -24.75 -4.57 -10.55
N ALA A 200 -24.56 -5.85 -10.91
CA ALA A 200 -23.95 -6.85 -10.02
C ALA A 200 -22.48 -6.51 -9.71
N LEU A 201 -21.67 -6.19 -10.73
CA LEU A 201 -20.29 -5.73 -10.53
C LEU A 201 -20.23 -4.46 -9.68
N LYS A 202 -21.12 -3.49 -9.94
CA LYS A 202 -21.18 -2.25 -9.15
C LYS A 202 -21.47 -2.53 -7.67
N ASN A 203 -22.34 -3.49 -7.37
CA ASN A 203 -22.61 -3.92 -6.01
C ASN A 203 -21.41 -4.61 -5.35
N VAL A 204 -20.66 -5.45 -6.09
CA VAL A 204 -19.40 -6.05 -5.62
C VAL A 204 -18.36 -4.97 -5.29
N ILE A 205 -18.18 -3.98 -6.16
CA ILE A 205 -17.27 -2.85 -5.94
C ILE A 205 -17.72 -2.02 -4.73
N HIS A 206 -19.04 -1.81 -4.58
CA HIS A 206 -19.60 -1.10 -3.42
C HIS A 206 -19.35 -1.84 -2.10
N TYR A 207 -19.50 -3.18 -2.09
CA TYR A 207 -19.18 -4.00 -0.92
C TYR A 207 -17.73 -3.80 -0.48
N LEU A 208 -16.78 -3.94 -1.42
CA LEU A 208 -15.34 -3.77 -1.14
C LEU A 208 -15.01 -2.33 -0.72
N THR A 209 -15.63 -1.34 -1.36
CA THR A 209 -15.52 0.08 -0.98
C THR A 209 -15.95 0.30 0.47
N LYS A 210 -17.08 -0.28 0.88
CA LYS A 210 -17.57 -0.18 2.26
C LYS A 210 -16.60 -0.80 3.27
N LYS A 211 -15.98 -1.92 2.94
CA LYS A 211 -14.92 -2.55 3.75
C LYS A 211 -13.69 -1.63 3.88
N ALA A 212 -13.24 -1.05 2.76
CA ALA A 212 -12.15 -0.09 2.78
C ALA A 212 -12.49 1.15 3.64
N ASP A 213 -13.71 1.66 3.58
CA ASP A 213 -14.14 2.82 4.38
C ASP A 213 -14.20 2.53 5.89
N GLN A 214 -14.59 1.31 6.28
CA GLN A 214 -14.49 0.85 7.67
C GLN A 214 -13.04 0.89 8.14
N TRP A 215 -12.13 0.29 7.38
CA TRP A 215 -10.70 0.29 7.71
C TRP A 215 -10.03 1.67 7.63
N PHE A 216 -10.46 2.57 6.74
CA PHE A 216 -9.99 3.95 6.76
C PHE A 216 -10.46 4.71 8.01
N THR A 217 -11.65 4.37 8.53
CA THR A 217 -12.18 4.97 9.77
C THR A 217 -11.39 4.47 10.97
N GLU A 218 -11.20 3.15 11.07
CA GLU A 218 -10.36 2.52 12.09
C GLU A 218 -8.92 3.05 12.03
N GLY A 219 -8.34 3.15 10.84
CA GLY A 219 -6.96 3.60 10.65
C GLY A 219 -6.71 5.06 11.00
N LEU A 220 -7.76 5.87 11.13
CA LEU A 220 -7.67 7.27 11.53
C LEU A 220 -8.19 7.53 12.95
N ILE A 221 -8.67 6.51 13.67
CA ILE A 221 -9.30 6.69 14.99
C ILE A 221 -8.37 7.32 16.03
N HIS A 222 -7.06 7.08 15.90
CA HIS A 222 -6.03 7.61 16.79
C HIS A 222 -5.22 8.76 16.18
N VAL A 223 -5.63 9.29 15.03
CA VAL A 223 -4.80 10.23 14.25
C VAL A 223 -4.43 11.48 15.05
N ASP A 224 -5.30 11.98 15.93
CA ASP A 224 -5.04 13.18 16.73
C ASP A 224 -3.97 12.98 17.83
N GLN A 225 -3.56 11.74 18.08
CA GLN A 225 -2.51 11.40 19.03
C GLN A 225 -1.11 11.44 18.38
N TYR A 226 -1.02 11.56 17.05
CA TYR A 226 0.25 11.66 16.33
C TYR A 226 0.80 13.09 16.36
N PRO A 227 2.10 13.31 16.12
CA PRO A 227 2.62 14.66 15.84
C PRO A 227 1.91 15.31 14.65
N GLU A 228 1.63 16.62 14.69
CA GLU A 228 0.80 17.34 13.69
C GLU A 228 1.13 17.02 12.23
N LYS A 229 2.43 16.99 11.87
CA LYS A 229 2.87 16.67 10.50
C LYS A 229 2.58 15.22 10.10
N SER A 230 2.64 14.29 11.05
CA SER A 230 2.22 12.90 10.85
C SER A 230 0.71 12.80 10.71
N GLN A 231 -0.08 13.55 11.51
CA GLN A 231 -1.54 13.59 11.37
C GLN A 231 -1.96 14.01 9.96
N LEU A 232 -1.41 15.14 9.49
CA LEU A 232 -1.68 15.66 8.16
C LEU A 232 -1.31 14.63 7.08
N THR A 233 -0.17 13.96 7.23
CA THR A 233 0.30 12.93 6.29
C THR A 233 -0.66 11.74 6.20
N LEU A 234 -1.11 11.21 7.36
CA LEU A 234 -2.06 10.10 7.42
C LEU A 234 -3.42 10.48 6.80
N ARG A 235 -3.94 11.67 7.17
CA ARG A 235 -5.19 12.20 6.60
C ARG A 235 -5.08 12.38 5.08
N LEU A 236 -3.98 12.94 4.58
CA LEU A 236 -3.73 13.11 3.15
C LEU A 236 -3.65 11.79 2.41
N ALA A 237 -2.90 10.82 2.94
CA ALA A 237 -2.77 9.51 2.31
C ALA A 237 -4.14 8.83 2.20
N ALA A 238 -4.93 8.82 3.28
CA ALA A 238 -6.30 8.29 3.27
C ALA A 238 -7.19 9.03 2.27
N SER A 239 -7.17 10.37 2.26
CA SER A 239 -7.96 11.17 1.33
C SER A 239 -7.60 10.94 -0.14
N TYR A 240 -6.31 10.81 -0.46
CA TYR A 240 -5.87 10.52 -1.83
C TYR A 240 -6.34 9.15 -2.30
N TYR A 241 -6.35 8.16 -1.41
CA TYR A 241 -6.84 6.83 -1.75
C TYR A 241 -8.36 6.77 -1.85
N ARG A 242 -9.11 7.42 -0.95
CA ARG A 242 -10.57 7.56 -1.10
C ARG A 242 -10.96 8.27 -2.40
N GLU A 243 -10.21 9.28 -2.82
CA GLU A 243 -10.47 9.99 -4.08
C GLU A 243 -10.27 9.08 -5.32
N ILE A 244 -9.52 7.98 -5.23
CA ILE A 244 -9.46 6.98 -6.33
C ILE A 244 -10.84 6.34 -6.52
N ILE A 245 -11.56 6.03 -5.44
CA ILE A 245 -12.90 5.45 -5.47
C ILE A 245 -13.88 6.42 -6.15
N GLU A 246 -13.79 7.71 -5.83
CA GLU A 246 -14.59 8.74 -6.52
C GLU A 246 -14.30 8.77 -8.02
N VAL A 247 -13.03 8.64 -8.43
CA VAL A 247 -12.66 8.55 -9.85
C VAL A 247 -13.20 7.27 -10.50
N ILE A 248 -13.29 6.14 -9.79
CA ILE A 248 -13.93 4.92 -10.30
C ILE A 248 -15.42 5.17 -10.56
N ASN A 249 -16.11 5.82 -9.61
CA ASN A 249 -17.53 6.16 -9.72
C ASN A 249 -17.81 7.11 -10.89
N GLU A 250 -17.03 8.19 -11.00
CA GLU A 250 -17.13 9.18 -12.09
C GLU A 250 -16.82 8.59 -13.47
N ASN A 251 -16.05 7.51 -13.52
CA ASN A 251 -15.75 6.79 -14.77
C ASN A 251 -16.78 5.70 -15.07
N ASP A 252 -17.96 5.72 -14.45
CA ASP A 252 -19.02 4.73 -14.62
C ASP A 252 -18.51 3.28 -14.46
N TYR A 253 -17.55 3.07 -13.55
CA TYR A 253 -16.97 1.76 -13.24
C TYR A 253 -16.29 1.08 -14.43
N GLN A 254 -15.70 1.84 -15.36
CA GLN A 254 -14.89 1.33 -16.47
C GLN A 254 -13.54 0.70 -16.03
N VAL A 255 -13.56 -0.12 -14.96
CA VAL A 255 -12.39 -0.68 -14.26
C VAL A 255 -11.58 -1.67 -15.07
N PHE A 256 -12.19 -2.30 -16.10
CA PHE A 256 -11.49 -3.23 -16.99
C PHE A 256 -10.62 -2.52 -18.04
N THR A 257 -10.98 -1.29 -18.41
CA THR A 257 -10.38 -0.56 -19.55
C THR A 257 -9.70 0.74 -19.15
N LYS A 258 -10.11 1.35 -18.03
CA LYS A 258 -9.65 2.66 -17.58
C LYS A 258 -9.19 2.60 -16.12
N ARG A 259 -7.89 2.78 -15.92
CA ARG A 259 -7.28 2.92 -14.61
C ARG A 259 -7.66 4.26 -13.98
N ALA A 260 -8.16 4.25 -12.73
CA ALA A 260 -8.49 5.46 -12.00
C ALA A 260 -7.23 6.18 -11.48
N ILE A 261 -7.07 7.47 -11.80
CA ILE A 261 -5.89 8.27 -11.43
C ILE A 261 -6.33 9.59 -10.80
N VAL A 262 -5.83 9.87 -9.60
CA VAL A 262 -6.05 11.16 -8.92
C VAL A 262 -5.04 12.18 -9.42
N THR A 263 -5.53 13.21 -10.11
CA THR A 263 -4.70 14.28 -10.68
C THR A 263 -4.07 15.17 -9.60
N ASN A 264 -2.98 15.84 -9.95
CA ASN A 264 -2.33 16.81 -9.05
C ASN A 264 -3.29 17.92 -8.60
N ARG A 265 -4.23 18.35 -9.45
CA ARG A 265 -5.27 19.33 -9.09
C ARG A 265 -6.17 18.82 -7.97
N ARG A 266 -6.62 17.56 -8.04
CA ARG A 266 -7.43 16.93 -6.99
C ARG A 266 -6.64 16.78 -5.69
N LYS A 267 -5.38 16.36 -5.77
CA LYS A 267 -4.47 16.29 -4.61
C LYS A 267 -4.30 17.64 -3.92
N SER A 268 -4.04 18.70 -4.69
CA SER A 268 -3.93 20.07 -4.15
C SER A 268 -5.24 20.56 -3.51
N ARG A 269 -6.40 20.20 -4.07
CA ARG A 269 -7.71 20.53 -3.48
C ARG A 269 -7.88 19.87 -2.11
N LEU A 270 -7.59 18.57 -2.01
CA LEU A 270 -7.69 17.82 -0.75
C LEU A 270 -6.73 18.37 0.31
N LEU A 271 -5.51 18.72 -0.10
CA LEU A 271 -4.55 19.41 0.79
C LEU A 271 -5.08 20.73 1.33
N MET A 272 -5.68 21.57 0.47
CA MET A 272 -6.27 22.83 0.93
C MET A 272 -7.46 22.62 1.87
N GLN A 273 -8.23 21.56 1.70
CA GLN A 273 -9.35 21.25 2.59
C GLN A 273 -8.86 20.86 3.99
N LEU A 274 -7.84 19.99 4.06
CA LEU A 274 -7.28 19.49 5.34
C LEU A 274 -6.40 20.50 6.10
N THR A 275 -5.98 21.58 5.44
CA THR A 275 -5.13 22.62 6.07
C THR A 275 -5.89 23.89 6.42
N LYS A 276 -7.17 24.00 6.01
CA LYS A 276 -8.08 25.10 6.36
C LYS A 276 -9.01 24.78 7.53
N SER A 277 -9.16 23.49 7.84
CA SER A 277 -9.84 22.95 9.03
C SER A 277 -8.91 22.95 10.23
#